data_AF-A0A1L9U8A2-F1
#
_entry.id   AF-A0A1L9U8A2-F1
#
_cell.length_a   1.000
_cell.length_b   1.000
_cell.length_c   1.000
_cell.angle_alpha   90.00
_cell.angle_beta   90.00
_cell.angle_gamma   90.00
#
_symmetry.space_group_name_H-M   'P 1'
#
loop_
_entity.id
_entity.type
_entity.pdbx_description
1 polymer ?
#
loop_
_entity_poly.entity_id
_entity_poly.type
_entity_poly.pdbx_seq_one_letter_code
_entity_poly.pdbx_strand_id
1 'polypeptide(L)'
;MSNFSICSPAAIQTPAVYGAEILSLSASWVTNYTDYIPYSFNYNGGTVNLDNAKFCNITVKYTHPGYEDNITVETWLPEPANWNGRLQATGGGGWAAGRFVLSEFFMGGALGEGFATTTTDARLGKDTTGPREWALTSPGNVDWVAVENFGSRAYNDQAIIGKSLVNSFYGRAPEYSYWSGCSQGGRQGMMIAERYPTAYDGIAASAPAQSFTKFTSSLYYPLLMRIWHNVNPLVCELDFLTSEAIAYCDPLDGVVDGLISNMTACDYDPYTAVNKTFVCGSLNRTIALSHGAALIADAAWSGAHTTDGHQLWYGYNPGSDIGSTFGVQPGFNSSSFTTVKDEWFNLFVAKNISFNTMGLSHEQYQEFFNLITLEYGSSWNADDANLRSFKDAGGKLLTYHGMADPSIPTKGTEYLYNKAQALFPDIQDFWRFFESPGLGHCSGGLGGQPTTVIKALQRWVENGTAPDTLPVEYPSLGNSLHRNLCPYPSQIEYIGGNITLAESFRCT
;
A
#
# COMPACT_ATOMS: atom_id res chain seq x y z
N MET A 1 -29.03 -30.72 13.31
CA MET A 1 -29.33 -30.25 11.93
C MET A 1 -28.07 -30.48 11.12
N SER A 2 -28.16 -31.10 9.95
CA SER A 2 -26.98 -31.42 9.13
C SER A 2 -26.25 -30.15 8.69
N ASN A 3 -24.92 -30.11 8.83
CA ASN A 3 -24.05 -28.96 8.49
C ASN A 3 -24.18 -28.47 7.03
N PHE A 4 -24.86 -29.21 6.15
CA PHE A 4 -25.09 -28.80 4.77
C PHE A 4 -26.10 -27.66 4.61
N SER A 5 -27.01 -27.44 5.58
CA SER A 5 -28.08 -26.44 5.39
C SER A 5 -27.65 -24.99 5.62
N ILE A 6 -26.60 -24.74 6.41
CA ILE A 6 -26.25 -23.38 6.86
C ILE A 6 -25.54 -22.54 5.79
N CYS A 7 -24.91 -23.16 4.79
CA CYS A 7 -24.27 -22.49 3.67
C CYS A 7 -25.09 -22.68 2.40
N SER A 8 -26.20 -21.96 2.31
CA SER A 8 -27.05 -21.92 1.12
C SER A 8 -27.74 -20.56 1.03
N PRO A 9 -28.10 -20.08 -0.17
CA PRO A 9 -28.75 -18.75 -0.31
C PRO A 9 -30.03 -18.61 0.53
N ALA A 10 -30.77 -19.71 0.72
CA ALA A 10 -32.00 -19.72 1.52
C ALA A 10 -31.77 -19.68 3.03
N ALA A 11 -30.56 -20.02 3.50
CA ALA A 11 -30.20 -20.02 4.91
C ALA A 11 -29.49 -18.74 5.37
N ILE A 12 -28.99 -17.95 4.42
CA ILE A 12 -28.33 -16.67 4.69
C ILE A 12 -29.37 -15.56 4.60
N GLN A 13 -29.51 -14.78 5.67
CA GLN A 13 -30.30 -13.57 5.65
C GLN A 13 -29.64 -12.56 4.71
N THR A 14 -30.41 -12.07 3.74
CA THR A 14 -29.97 -11.02 2.82
C THR A 14 -29.51 -9.78 3.60
N PRO A 15 -28.26 -9.33 3.42
CA PRO A 15 -27.77 -8.11 4.06
C PRO A 15 -28.59 -6.87 3.67
N ALA A 16 -28.62 -5.89 4.57
CA ALA A 16 -29.22 -4.59 4.29
C ALA A 16 -28.15 -3.50 4.41
N VAL A 17 -28.00 -2.70 3.35
CA VAL A 17 -27.16 -1.51 3.31
C VAL A 17 -28.07 -0.33 2.97
N TYR A 18 -28.05 0.70 3.79
CA TYR A 18 -28.92 1.86 3.57
C TYR A 18 -28.57 2.55 2.25
N GLY A 19 -29.56 2.76 1.39
CA GLY A 19 -29.37 3.37 0.07
C GLY A 19 -28.91 2.39 -1.02
N ALA A 20 -28.82 1.09 -0.73
CA ALA A 20 -28.46 0.05 -1.69
C ALA A 20 -29.57 -1.01 -1.84
N GLU A 21 -29.60 -1.65 -3.00
CA GLU A 21 -30.45 -2.79 -3.34
C GLU A 21 -29.58 -4.03 -3.57
N ILE A 22 -29.89 -5.13 -2.88
CA ILE A 22 -29.22 -6.41 -3.12
C ILE A 22 -29.81 -7.05 -4.38
N LEU A 23 -28.98 -7.21 -5.41
CA LEU A 23 -29.33 -7.79 -6.70
C LEU A 23 -29.30 -9.32 -6.67
N SER A 24 -28.30 -9.89 -5.99
CA SER A 24 -28.20 -11.35 -5.85
C SER A 24 -27.33 -11.75 -4.66
N LEU A 25 -27.59 -12.95 -4.14
CA LEU A 25 -26.79 -13.60 -3.11
C LEU A 25 -26.57 -15.06 -3.50
N SER A 26 -25.32 -15.50 -3.51
CA SER A 26 -24.94 -16.91 -3.61
C SER A 26 -24.19 -17.35 -2.35
N ALA A 27 -24.34 -18.61 -1.98
CA ALA A 27 -23.62 -19.21 -0.87
C ALA A 27 -23.38 -20.69 -1.18
N SER A 28 -22.12 -21.14 -1.12
CA SER A 28 -21.76 -22.54 -1.34
C SER A 28 -20.54 -22.95 -0.51
N TRP A 29 -20.56 -24.21 -0.07
CA TRP A 29 -19.40 -24.80 0.60
C TRP A 29 -18.24 -24.96 -0.40
N VAL A 30 -17.08 -24.47 0.02
CA VAL A 30 -15.79 -24.83 -0.56
C VAL A 30 -15.16 -25.85 0.38
N THR A 31 -14.71 -26.98 -0.16
CA THR A 31 -14.13 -28.11 0.60
C THR A 31 -12.81 -28.51 -0.02
N ASN A 32 -11.91 -29.12 0.78
CA ASN A 32 -10.59 -29.54 0.33
C ASN A 32 -9.74 -28.39 -0.22
N TYR A 33 -9.97 -27.16 0.25
CA TYR A 33 -9.18 -26.01 -0.15
C TYR A 33 -7.81 -26.09 0.51
N THR A 34 -6.77 -26.16 -0.30
CA THR A 34 -5.38 -26.24 0.17
C THR A 34 -4.60 -25.17 -0.55
N ASP A 35 -3.85 -24.36 0.20
CA ASP A 35 -3.07 -23.26 -0.36
C ASP A 35 -1.86 -22.92 0.52
N TYR A 36 -0.82 -22.39 -0.11
CA TYR A 36 0.39 -21.87 0.54
C TYR A 36 0.42 -20.36 0.39
N ILE A 37 0.26 -19.64 1.49
CA ILE A 37 0.22 -18.19 1.50
C ILE A 37 1.56 -17.70 2.04
N PRO A 38 2.50 -17.25 1.18
CA PRO A 38 3.78 -16.72 1.63
C PRO A 38 3.58 -15.40 2.37
N TYR A 39 4.43 -15.11 3.36
CA TYR A 39 4.44 -13.82 4.05
C TYR A 39 4.53 -12.62 3.09
N SER A 40 5.22 -12.77 1.95
CA SER A 40 5.35 -11.73 0.91
C SER A 40 4.04 -11.40 0.21
N PHE A 41 3.00 -12.22 0.35
CA PHE A 41 1.63 -11.95 -0.11
C PHE A 41 0.61 -11.93 1.04
N ASN A 42 1.08 -11.93 2.29
CA ASN A 42 0.28 -11.70 3.48
C ASN A 42 0.89 -10.52 4.25
N TYR A 43 0.82 -9.32 3.67
CA TYR A 43 1.67 -8.19 4.05
C TYR A 43 1.74 -7.87 5.55
N ASN A 44 0.62 -7.99 6.28
CA ASN A 44 0.56 -7.71 7.72
C ASN A 44 0.64 -8.98 8.61
N GLY A 45 0.85 -10.15 8.00
CA GLY A 45 0.88 -11.45 8.67
C GLY A 45 2.06 -12.31 8.24
N GLY A 46 2.17 -13.49 8.85
CA GLY A 46 3.20 -14.47 8.51
C GLY A 46 2.80 -15.36 7.36
N THR A 47 3.68 -16.30 7.01
CA THR A 47 3.33 -17.42 6.13
C THR A 47 2.24 -18.26 6.78
N VAL A 48 1.23 -18.63 5.99
CA VAL A 48 0.10 -19.47 6.42
C VAL A 48 -0.04 -20.65 5.45
N ASN A 49 -0.17 -21.85 6.01
CA ASN A 49 -0.50 -23.05 5.26
C ASN A 49 -1.95 -23.42 5.55
N LEU A 50 -2.76 -23.49 4.50
CA LEU A 50 -4.10 -24.02 4.58
C LEU A 50 -4.09 -25.45 4.04
N ASP A 51 -4.44 -26.41 4.89
CA ASP A 51 -4.56 -27.81 4.50
C ASP A 51 -6.00 -28.28 4.64
N ASN A 52 -6.61 -28.72 3.55
CA ASN A 52 -7.95 -29.30 3.54
C ASN A 52 -9.01 -28.40 4.21
N ALA A 53 -8.89 -27.08 4.06
CA ALA A 53 -9.80 -26.12 4.65
C ALA A 53 -11.21 -26.23 4.04
N LYS A 54 -12.20 -25.94 4.89
CA LYS A 54 -13.61 -25.90 4.52
C LYS A 54 -14.26 -24.63 5.03
N PHE A 55 -14.93 -23.91 4.13
CA PHE A 55 -15.57 -22.63 4.42
C PHE A 55 -16.77 -22.40 3.51
N CYS A 56 -17.69 -21.56 3.94
CA CYS A 56 -18.78 -21.07 3.12
C CYS A 56 -18.31 -19.85 2.33
N ASN A 57 -18.27 -19.94 1.00
CA ASN A 57 -18.07 -18.77 0.14
C ASN A 57 -19.44 -18.15 -0.15
N ILE A 58 -19.60 -16.90 0.25
CA ILE A 58 -20.78 -16.09 0.00
C ILE A 58 -20.40 -14.93 -0.92
N THR A 59 -21.13 -14.76 -2.02
CA THR A 59 -21.01 -13.60 -2.89
C THR A 59 -22.31 -12.81 -2.91
N VAL A 60 -22.23 -11.53 -2.61
CA VAL A 60 -23.35 -10.58 -2.64
C VAL A 60 -23.10 -9.56 -3.73
N LYS A 61 -24.07 -9.39 -4.64
CA LYS A 61 -24.08 -8.30 -5.62
C LYS A 61 -25.13 -7.29 -5.23
N TYR A 62 -24.77 -6.01 -5.30
CA TYR A 62 -25.68 -4.92 -4.97
C TYR A 62 -25.43 -3.72 -5.87
N THR A 63 -26.38 -2.80 -5.86
CA THR A 63 -26.28 -1.50 -6.52
C THR A 63 -26.89 -0.41 -5.68
N HIS A 64 -26.46 0.82 -5.90
CA HIS A 64 -27.11 2.00 -5.36
C HIS A 64 -28.12 2.51 -6.41
N PRO A 65 -29.43 2.45 -6.14
CA PRO A 65 -30.44 2.93 -7.07
C PRO A 65 -30.16 4.39 -7.52
N GLY A 66 -30.14 4.61 -8.83
CA GLY A 66 -29.77 5.88 -9.45
C GLY A 66 -28.30 6.00 -9.87
N TYR A 67 -27.43 5.10 -9.44
CA TYR A 67 -26.02 5.03 -9.87
C TYR A 67 -25.69 3.84 -10.76
N GLU A 68 -26.51 2.78 -10.72
CA GLU A 68 -26.35 1.58 -11.55
C GLU A 68 -24.95 0.92 -11.43
N ASP A 69 -24.31 1.08 -10.27
CA ASP A 69 -23.05 0.41 -9.95
C ASP A 69 -23.29 -1.02 -9.51
N ASN A 70 -22.87 -1.99 -10.31
CA ASN A 70 -22.94 -3.41 -9.93
C ASN A 70 -21.70 -3.81 -9.12
N ILE A 71 -21.78 -3.67 -7.80
CA ILE A 71 -20.68 -3.97 -6.88
C ILE A 71 -20.82 -5.40 -6.36
N THR A 72 -19.69 -6.10 -6.23
CA THR A 72 -19.61 -7.44 -5.68
C THR A 72 -18.80 -7.47 -4.39
N VAL A 73 -19.37 -8.05 -3.33
CA VAL A 73 -18.67 -8.41 -2.08
C VAL A 73 -18.51 -9.92 -2.02
N GLU A 74 -17.29 -10.37 -1.76
CA GLU A 74 -16.98 -11.78 -1.43
C GLU A 74 -16.75 -11.93 0.07
N THR A 75 -17.25 -13.00 0.66
CA THR A 75 -16.99 -13.33 2.07
C THR A 75 -16.76 -14.82 2.22
N TRP A 76 -15.65 -15.20 2.88
CA TRP A 76 -15.37 -16.58 3.25
C TRP A 76 -15.56 -16.76 4.75
N LEU A 77 -16.46 -17.68 5.12
CA LEU A 77 -16.80 -17.98 6.51
C LEU A 77 -16.31 -19.39 6.85
N PRO A 78 -15.25 -19.56 7.68
CA PRO A 78 -14.80 -20.89 8.10
C PRO A 78 -15.93 -21.66 8.78
N GLU A 79 -15.84 -22.99 8.80
CA GLU A 79 -16.78 -23.80 9.57
C GLU A 79 -16.88 -23.29 11.03
N PRO A 80 -18.06 -23.35 11.67
CA PRO A 80 -18.25 -22.80 13.02
C PRO A 80 -17.22 -23.25 14.06
N ALA A 81 -16.69 -24.48 13.93
CA ALA A 81 -15.65 -25.00 14.83
C ALA A 81 -14.28 -24.34 14.66
N ASN A 82 -14.01 -23.74 13.50
CA ASN A 82 -12.73 -23.12 13.13
C ASN A 82 -12.78 -21.59 13.15
N TRP A 83 -13.95 -20.99 13.38
CA TRP A 83 -14.07 -19.54 13.47
C TRP A 83 -13.66 -19.03 14.85
N ASN A 84 -12.73 -18.08 14.87
CA ASN A 84 -12.15 -17.53 16.09
C ASN A 84 -12.93 -16.35 16.68
N GLY A 85 -14.12 -16.03 16.14
CA GLY A 85 -14.96 -14.90 16.56
C GLY A 85 -14.66 -13.57 15.86
N ARG A 86 -13.67 -13.52 14.97
CA ARG A 86 -13.19 -12.27 14.34
C ARG A 86 -13.51 -12.20 12.85
N LEU A 87 -13.62 -10.97 12.35
CA LEU A 87 -13.71 -10.65 10.93
C LEU A 87 -12.44 -9.90 10.48
N GLN A 88 -11.84 -10.28 9.36
CA GLN A 88 -10.76 -9.53 8.72
C GLN A 88 -11.15 -9.18 7.28
N ALA A 89 -11.33 -7.90 7.01
CA ALA A 89 -11.47 -7.39 5.66
C ALA A 89 -10.10 -7.15 5.01
N THR A 90 -10.05 -7.31 3.69
CA THR A 90 -8.87 -7.00 2.88
C THR A 90 -9.19 -6.05 1.74
N GLY A 91 -8.20 -5.22 1.43
CA GLY A 91 -8.24 -4.26 0.34
C GLY A 91 -7.70 -4.75 -1.00
N GLY A 92 -7.43 -3.77 -1.84
CA GLY A 92 -6.96 -3.91 -3.21
C GLY A 92 -5.48 -3.61 -3.42
N GLY A 93 -5.11 -3.40 -4.69
CA GLY A 93 -3.75 -3.09 -5.14
C GLY A 93 -3.78 -2.32 -6.45
N GLY A 94 -2.93 -1.30 -6.60
CA GLY A 94 -2.97 -0.39 -7.75
C GLY A 94 -4.37 0.19 -7.95
N TRP A 95 -4.94 -0.03 -9.13
CA TRP A 95 -6.28 0.46 -9.51
C TRP A 95 -7.45 -0.45 -9.12
N ALA A 96 -7.19 -1.65 -8.61
CA ALA A 96 -8.23 -2.56 -8.15
C ALA A 96 -8.63 -2.27 -6.70
N ALA A 97 -9.92 -2.34 -6.39
CA ALA A 97 -10.42 -2.18 -5.03
C ALA A 97 -10.26 -3.44 -4.15
N GLY A 98 -10.17 -4.61 -4.78
CA GLY A 98 -10.19 -5.93 -4.16
C GLY A 98 -10.64 -6.98 -5.19
N ARG A 99 -11.01 -8.19 -4.75
CA ARG A 99 -11.44 -9.30 -5.63
C ARG A 99 -10.53 -9.59 -6.84
N PHE A 100 -9.23 -9.37 -6.69
CA PHE A 100 -8.19 -9.68 -7.68
C PHE A 100 -7.28 -10.80 -7.15
N VAL A 101 -6.28 -11.20 -7.93
CA VAL A 101 -5.44 -12.38 -7.62
C VAL A 101 -4.82 -12.33 -6.21
N LEU A 102 -4.37 -11.17 -5.72
CA LEU A 102 -3.80 -11.10 -4.37
C LEU A 102 -4.84 -11.10 -3.26
N SER A 103 -6.09 -10.70 -3.55
CA SER A 103 -7.17 -10.80 -2.57
C SER A 103 -7.39 -12.25 -2.11
N GLU A 104 -7.18 -13.23 -2.99
CA GLU A 104 -7.26 -14.65 -2.63
C GLU A 104 -6.19 -15.03 -1.60
N PHE A 105 -4.93 -14.57 -1.75
CA PHE A 105 -3.88 -14.76 -0.75
C PHE A 105 -4.20 -14.08 0.59
N PHE A 106 -4.69 -12.84 0.56
CA PHE A 106 -5.04 -12.11 1.78
C PHE A 106 -6.20 -12.77 2.53
N MET A 107 -7.22 -13.22 1.80
CA MET A 107 -8.36 -13.95 2.35
C MET A 107 -7.94 -15.34 2.86
N GLY A 108 -7.08 -16.06 2.13
CA GLY A 108 -6.50 -17.33 2.57
C GLY A 108 -5.69 -17.20 3.85
N GLY A 109 -4.83 -16.18 3.95
CA GLY A 109 -4.08 -15.89 5.17
C GLY A 109 -4.98 -15.64 6.37
N ALA A 110 -6.02 -14.81 6.21
CA ALA A 110 -7.02 -14.55 7.24
C ALA A 110 -7.78 -15.83 7.64
N LEU A 111 -8.25 -16.59 6.67
CA LEU A 111 -8.98 -17.84 6.88
C LEU A 111 -8.14 -18.85 7.67
N GLY A 112 -6.85 -18.98 7.35
CA GLY A 112 -5.94 -19.90 8.05
C GLY A 112 -5.61 -19.50 9.48
N GLU A 113 -5.77 -18.22 9.83
CA GLU A 113 -5.71 -17.74 11.21
C GLU A 113 -7.09 -17.79 11.92
N GLY A 114 -8.11 -18.33 11.27
CA GLY A 114 -9.44 -18.58 11.84
C GLY A 114 -10.43 -17.42 11.68
N PHE A 115 -10.10 -16.40 10.88
CA PHE A 115 -10.99 -15.27 10.61
C PHE A 115 -12.10 -15.65 9.63
N ALA A 116 -13.27 -15.06 9.80
CA ALA A 116 -14.13 -14.76 8.66
C ALA A 116 -13.46 -13.65 7.86
N THR A 117 -13.50 -13.70 6.52
CA THR A 117 -12.80 -12.71 5.69
C THR A 117 -13.64 -12.18 4.54
N THR A 118 -13.42 -10.93 4.14
CA THR A 118 -14.23 -10.26 3.10
C THR A 118 -13.43 -9.27 2.25
N THR A 119 -13.84 -9.10 1.00
CA THR A 119 -13.27 -8.16 0.02
C THR A 119 -14.35 -7.67 -0.96
N THR A 120 -14.15 -6.53 -1.61
CA THR A 120 -15.06 -5.99 -2.64
C THR A 120 -14.33 -5.62 -3.93
N ASP A 121 -14.99 -5.77 -5.08
CA ASP A 121 -14.46 -5.24 -6.35
C ASP A 121 -14.74 -3.74 -6.54
N ALA A 122 -15.60 -3.15 -5.71
CA ALA A 122 -16.11 -1.78 -5.84
C ALA A 122 -16.59 -1.42 -7.27
N ARG A 123 -16.98 -2.41 -8.08
CA ARG A 123 -17.33 -2.27 -9.52
C ARG A 123 -16.18 -1.73 -10.40
N LEU A 124 -14.92 -1.92 -9.99
CA LEU A 124 -13.74 -1.43 -10.72
C LEU A 124 -13.02 -2.51 -11.54
N GLY A 125 -13.48 -3.75 -11.44
CA GLY A 125 -12.81 -4.88 -12.09
C GLY A 125 -11.58 -5.36 -11.33
N LYS A 126 -10.68 -6.04 -12.05
CA LYS A 126 -9.50 -6.72 -11.47
C LYS A 126 -8.17 -6.18 -12.02
N ASP A 127 -8.20 -5.27 -12.97
CA ASP A 127 -6.99 -4.67 -13.54
C ASP A 127 -6.36 -3.74 -12.50
N THR A 128 -5.18 -4.11 -12.04
CA THR A 128 -4.42 -3.32 -11.08
C THR A 128 -3.56 -2.26 -11.76
N THR A 129 -3.39 -2.33 -13.08
CA THR A 129 -2.39 -1.57 -13.84
C THR A 129 -2.91 -0.26 -14.42
N GLY A 130 -4.23 -0.07 -14.49
CA GLY A 130 -4.81 1.19 -14.95
C GLY A 130 -6.33 1.24 -14.76
N PRO A 131 -6.93 2.45 -14.75
CA PRO A 131 -8.35 2.63 -14.50
C PRO A 131 -9.20 2.71 -15.78
N ARG A 132 -8.63 2.34 -16.94
CA ARG A 132 -9.22 2.55 -18.27
C ARG A 132 -10.64 2.00 -18.42
N GLU A 133 -10.94 0.87 -17.78
CA GLU A 133 -12.23 0.19 -17.88
C GLU A 133 -13.38 0.95 -17.20
N TRP A 134 -13.06 1.86 -16.27
CA TRP A 134 -14.07 2.53 -15.44
C TRP A 134 -13.87 4.04 -15.27
N ALA A 135 -12.73 4.61 -15.65
CA ALA A 135 -12.43 6.03 -15.41
C ALA A 135 -13.41 6.98 -16.11
N LEU A 136 -13.84 6.63 -17.33
CA LEU A 136 -14.70 7.44 -18.18
C LEU A 136 -15.96 6.68 -18.59
N THR A 137 -17.12 7.30 -18.48
CA THR A 137 -18.38 6.79 -19.06
C THR A 137 -18.45 7.01 -20.57
N SER A 138 -17.80 8.08 -21.04
CA SER A 138 -17.59 8.43 -22.45
C SER A 138 -16.46 9.44 -22.56
N PRO A 139 -15.88 9.70 -23.75
CA PRO A 139 -14.82 10.71 -23.90
C PRO A 139 -15.21 12.06 -23.29
N GLY A 140 -14.36 12.63 -22.44
CA GLY A 140 -14.63 13.87 -21.72
C GLY A 140 -15.47 13.73 -20.43
N ASN A 141 -16.05 12.56 -20.15
CA ASN A 141 -17.01 12.37 -19.06
C ASN A 141 -16.53 11.30 -18.07
N VAL A 142 -16.04 11.74 -16.92
CA VAL A 142 -15.58 10.89 -15.81
C VAL A 142 -16.74 10.11 -15.20
N ASP A 143 -16.53 8.85 -14.86
CA ASP A 143 -17.47 8.07 -14.06
C ASP A 143 -17.31 8.43 -12.57
N TRP A 144 -18.03 9.45 -12.13
CA TRP A 144 -17.98 9.92 -10.74
C TRP A 144 -18.49 8.88 -9.72
N VAL A 145 -19.32 7.93 -10.15
CA VAL A 145 -19.76 6.83 -9.30
C VAL A 145 -18.59 5.87 -9.04
N ALA A 146 -17.84 5.53 -10.09
CA ALA A 146 -16.62 4.73 -9.94
C ALA A 146 -15.53 5.46 -9.14
N VAL A 147 -15.37 6.78 -9.33
CA VAL A 147 -14.48 7.63 -8.52
C VAL A 147 -14.82 7.51 -7.04
N GLU A 148 -16.11 7.61 -6.67
CA GLU A 148 -16.54 7.51 -5.27
C GLU A 148 -16.38 6.09 -4.70
N ASN A 149 -16.65 5.07 -5.51
CA ASN A 149 -16.47 3.66 -5.12
C ASN A 149 -14.99 3.29 -4.93
N PHE A 150 -14.09 3.77 -5.79
CA PHE A 150 -12.64 3.68 -5.59
C PHE A 150 -12.19 4.49 -4.37
N GLY A 151 -12.84 5.64 -4.14
CA GLY A 151 -12.51 6.53 -3.05
C GLY A 151 -12.80 5.92 -1.69
N SER A 152 -14.08 5.64 -1.40
CA SER A 152 -14.52 5.40 -0.02
C SER A 152 -15.74 4.47 0.15
N ARG A 153 -16.86 4.74 -0.54
CA ARG A 153 -18.19 4.17 -0.20
C ARG A 153 -18.23 2.64 -0.11
N ALA A 154 -17.70 1.96 -1.13
CA ALA A 154 -17.79 0.50 -1.25
C ALA A 154 -17.10 -0.23 -0.08
N TYR A 155 -16.14 0.39 0.59
CA TYR A 155 -15.43 -0.22 1.71
C TYR A 155 -16.26 -0.25 2.99
N ASN A 156 -17.11 0.75 3.19
CA ASN A 156 -18.09 0.75 4.28
C ASN A 156 -19.21 -0.25 4.01
N ASP A 157 -19.70 -0.33 2.78
CA ASP A 157 -20.70 -1.32 2.38
C ASP A 157 -20.19 -2.74 2.59
N GLN A 158 -18.93 -3.01 2.22
CA GLN A 158 -18.24 -4.27 2.52
C GLN A 158 -18.25 -4.57 4.01
N ALA A 159 -17.95 -3.59 4.88
CA ALA A 159 -17.96 -3.79 6.33
C ALA A 159 -19.35 -4.18 6.84
N ILE A 160 -20.40 -3.48 6.39
CA ILE A 160 -21.79 -3.73 6.76
C ILE A 160 -22.22 -5.13 6.28
N ILE A 161 -21.97 -5.44 5.01
CA ILE A 161 -22.32 -6.73 4.41
C ILE A 161 -21.59 -7.86 5.12
N GLY A 162 -20.26 -7.77 5.27
CA GLY A 162 -19.45 -8.79 5.94
C GLY A 162 -19.92 -9.07 7.37
N LYS A 163 -20.15 -8.02 8.17
CA LYS A 163 -20.67 -8.16 9.55
C LYS A 163 -22.07 -8.79 9.58
N SER A 164 -22.94 -8.40 8.64
CA SER A 164 -24.28 -9.00 8.50
C SER A 164 -24.23 -10.49 8.15
N LEU A 165 -23.34 -10.88 7.24
CA LEU A 165 -23.17 -12.28 6.83
C LEU A 165 -22.61 -13.14 7.97
N VAL A 166 -21.62 -12.63 8.70
CA VAL A 166 -21.11 -13.29 9.93
C VAL A 166 -22.24 -13.51 10.93
N ASN A 167 -23.02 -12.47 11.23
CA ASN A 167 -24.14 -12.58 12.17
C ASN A 167 -25.20 -13.60 11.71
N SER A 168 -25.55 -13.60 10.42
CA SER A 168 -26.50 -14.57 9.87
C SER A 168 -25.99 -16.01 9.96
N PHE A 169 -24.71 -16.24 9.67
CA PHE A 169 -24.15 -17.60 9.55
C PHE A 169 -23.83 -18.22 10.92
N TYR A 170 -23.28 -17.44 11.84
CA TYR A 170 -22.87 -17.93 13.17
C TYR A 170 -23.90 -17.64 14.28
N GLY A 171 -24.96 -16.88 13.98
CA GLY A 171 -25.97 -16.47 14.95
C GLY A 171 -25.51 -15.39 15.94
N ARG A 172 -24.34 -14.79 15.71
CA ARG A 172 -23.77 -13.68 16.49
C ARG A 172 -22.84 -12.83 15.65
N ALA A 173 -22.78 -11.53 15.94
CA ALA A 173 -21.83 -10.59 15.34
C ALA A 173 -20.37 -11.00 15.62
N PRO A 174 -19.40 -10.56 14.79
CA PRO A 174 -18.00 -10.70 15.16
C PRO A 174 -17.72 -9.94 16.46
N GLU A 175 -16.89 -10.52 17.33
CA GLU A 175 -16.46 -9.89 18.58
C GLU A 175 -15.51 -8.72 18.30
N TYR A 176 -14.65 -8.90 17.29
CA TYR A 176 -13.74 -7.88 16.78
C TYR A 176 -13.67 -7.95 15.25
N SER A 177 -13.42 -6.81 14.64
CA SER A 177 -13.34 -6.62 13.20
C SER A 177 -12.10 -5.84 12.81
N TYR A 178 -11.39 -6.33 11.80
CA TYR A 178 -10.07 -5.83 11.40
C TYR A 178 -10.03 -5.51 9.91
N TRP A 179 -9.22 -4.53 9.52
CA TRP A 179 -8.79 -4.31 8.16
C TRP A 179 -7.30 -4.65 8.02
N SER A 180 -6.92 -5.31 6.93
CA SER A 180 -5.53 -5.55 6.58
C SER A 180 -5.30 -5.22 5.10
N GLY A 181 -4.39 -4.28 4.83
CA GLY A 181 -4.03 -3.91 3.47
C GLY A 181 -2.67 -3.25 3.37
N CYS A 182 -2.11 -3.28 2.17
CA CYS A 182 -0.89 -2.53 1.82
C CYS A 182 -1.09 -1.76 0.51
N SER A 183 -0.35 -0.68 0.27
CA SER A 183 -0.46 0.13 -0.96
C SER A 183 -1.84 0.79 -1.07
N GLN A 184 -2.57 0.52 -2.16
CA GLN A 184 -3.99 0.87 -2.28
C GLN A 184 -4.82 0.32 -1.11
N GLY A 185 -4.56 -0.91 -0.65
CA GLY A 185 -5.18 -1.45 0.56
C GLY A 185 -4.83 -0.68 1.84
N GLY A 186 -3.65 -0.07 1.89
CA GLY A 186 -3.24 0.85 2.95
C GLY A 186 -4.03 2.16 2.88
N ARG A 187 -4.15 2.77 1.69
CA ARG A 187 -4.99 3.97 1.48
C ARG A 187 -6.44 3.72 1.86
N GLN A 188 -7.02 2.59 1.44
CA GLN A 188 -8.37 2.20 1.81
C GLN A 188 -8.53 2.08 3.33
N GLY A 189 -7.56 1.48 4.01
CA GLY A 189 -7.54 1.43 5.48
C GLY A 189 -7.54 2.82 6.12
N MET A 190 -6.70 3.74 5.63
CA MET A 190 -6.69 5.13 6.08
C MET A 190 -8.03 5.83 5.84
N MET A 191 -8.61 5.65 4.65
CA MET A 191 -9.91 6.22 4.29
C MET A 191 -11.03 5.72 5.20
N ILE A 192 -10.98 4.43 5.57
CA ILE A 192 -11.94 3.85 6.50
C ILE A 192 -11.79 4.47 7.88
N ALA A 193 -10.57 4.66 8.38
CA ALA A 193 -10.35 5.34 9.66
C ALA A 193 -10.93 6.77 9.65
N GLU A 194 -10.72 7.51 8.56
CA GLU A 194 -11.18 8.90 8.43
C GLU A 194 -12.70 9.01 8.33
N ARG A 195 -13.35 8.21 7.46
CA ARG A 195 -14.76 8.40 7.10
C ARG A 195 -15.72 7.45 7.78
N TYR A 196 -15.24 6.27 8.15
CA TYR A 196 -16.07 5.19 8.68
C TYR A 196 -15.45 4.65 9.97
N PRO A 197 -15.32 5.49 11.01
CA PRO A 197 -14.50 5.21 12.19
C PRO A 197 -14.96 3.99 13.01
N THR A 198 -16.17 3.49 12.78
CA THR A 198 -16.74 2.31 13.45
C THR A 198 -16.80 1.07 12.54
N ALA A 199 -16.28 1.15 11.31
CA ALA A 199 -16.33 0.04 10.36
C ALA A 199 -15.46 -1.13 10.81
N TYR A 200 -14.29 -0.86 11.41
CA TYR A 200 -13.39 -1.86 11.98
C TYR A 200 -12.76 -1.34 13.28
N ASP A 201 -12.50 -2.24 14.23
CA ASP A 201 -11.92 -1.95 15.53
C ASP A 201 -10.38 -1.77 15.44
N GLY A 202 -9.75 -2.48 14.50
CA GLY A 202 -8.33 -2.37 14.20
C GLY A 202 -8.05 -2.27 12.71
N ILE A 203 -7.12 -1.42 12.31
CA ILE A 203 -6.69 -1.25 10.92
C ILE A 203 -5.17 -1.45 10.83
N ALA A 204 -4.73 -2.41 10.03
CA ALA A 204 -3.36 -2.55 9.58
C ALA A 204 -3.25 -2.00 8.15
N ALA A 205 -2.69 -0.79 8.01
CA ALA A 205 -2.62 -0.06 6.76
C ALA A 205 -1.17 0.30 6.45
N SER A 206 -0.56 -0.49 5.56
CA SER A 206 0.89 -0.49 5.32
C SER A 206 1.24 0.09 3.96
N ALA A 207 2.42 0.69 3.84
CA ALA A 207 2.86 1.52 2.69
C ALA A 207 1.68 2.26 2.04
N PRO A 208 0.90 3.06 2.81
CA PRO A 208 -0.38 3.55 2.33
C PRO A 208 -0.19 4.48 1.14
N ALA A 209 -1.11 4.43 0.18
CA ALA A 209 -1.18 5.34 -0.95
C ALA A 209 -2.02 6.60 -0.60
N GLN A 210 -1.84 7.14 0.61
CA GLN A 210 -2.81 8.04 1.26
C GLN A 210 -3.01 9.37 0.52
N SER A 211 -1.96 9.99 0.03
CA SER A 211 -2.07 11.23 -0.76
C SER A 211 -2.12 10.88 -2.25
N PHE A 212 -3.13 10.07 -2.63
CA PHE A 212 -3.24 9.44 -3.95
C PHE A 212 -3.02 10.40 -5.11
N THR A 213 -3.66 11.57 -5.08
CA THR A 213 -3.54 12.54 -6.17
C THR A 213 -2.13 13.11 -6.32
N LYS A 214 -1.44 13.34 -5.20
CA LYS A 214 -0.12 13.97 -5.19
C LYS A 214 0.98 12.97 -5.51
N PHE A 215 0.95 11.80 -4.89
CA PHE A 215 1.99 10.79 -5.15
C PHE A 215 1.89 10.28 -6.59
N THR A 216 0.70 9.94 -7.11
CA THR A 216 0.58 9.42 -8.48
C THR A 216 1.07 10.46 -9.50
N SER A 217 0.75 11.73 -9.27
CA SER A 217 1.25 12.83 -10.10
C SER A 217 2.77 13.03 -9.99
N SER A 218 3.38 12.78 -8.82
CA SER A 218 4.83 12.93 -8.64
C SER A 218 5.65 11.85 -9.34
N LEU A 219 5.08 10.65 -9.57
CA LEU A 219 5.76 9.55 -10.28
C LEU A 219 6.15 9.94 -11.73
N TYR A 220 5.42 10.88 -12.33
CA TYR A 220 5.71 11.38 -13.68
C TYR A 220 6.92 12.31 -13.73
N TYR A 221 7.32 12.91 -12.61
CA TYR A 221 8.32 13.98 -12.62
C TYR A 221 9.69 13.52 -13.15
N PRO A 222 10.32 12.43 -12.64
CA PRO A 222 11.60 11.97 -13.18
C PRO A 222 11.49 11.50 -14.64
N LEU A 223 10.31 10.99 -15.04
CA LEU A 223 10.04 10.57 -16.41
C LEU A 223 9.98 11.76 -17.37
N LEU A 224 9.34 12.85 -16.97
CA LEU A 224 9.25 14.10 -17.74
C LEU A 224 10.56 14.87 -17.75
N MET A 225 11.34 14.85 -16.66
CA MET A 225 12.68 15.43 -16.61
C MET A 225 13.60 14.86 -17.69
N ARG A 226 13.50 13.54 -17.99
CA ARG A 226 14.21 12.93 -19.13
C ARG A 226 13.88 13.61 -20.46
N ILE A 227 12.60 13.92 -20.67
CA ILE A 227 12.11 14.56 -21.89
C ILE A 227 12.54 16.02 -21.96
N TRP A 228 12.32 16.79 -20.88
CA TRP A 228 12.65 18.21 -20.83
C TRP A 228 14.15 18.49 -21.00
N HIS A 229 15.00 17.59 -20.50
CA HIS A 229 16.46 17.71 -20.61
C HIS A 229 17.07 16.85 -21.71
N ASN A 230 16.27 16.08 -22.45
CA ASN A 230 16.71 15.16 -23.49
C ASN A 230 17.83 14.21 -23.03
N VAL A 231 17.63 13.58 -21.86
CA VAL A 231 18.56 12.60 -21.26
C VAL A 231 17.91 11.22 -21.15
N ASN A 232 18.70 10.16 -21.34
CA ASN A 232 18.22 8.78 -21.28
C ASN A 232 19.21 7.93 -20.49
N PRO A 233 19.19 8.01 -19.15
CA PRO A 233 20.11 7.24 -18.32
C PRO A 233 19.82 5.75 -18.44
N LEU A 234 20.87 4.93 -18.40
CA LEU A 234 20.73 3.48 -18.40
C LEU A 234 20.30 2.98 -17.02
N VAL A 235 19.59 1.85 -16.98
CA VAL A 235 19.26 1.16 -15.72
C VAL A 235 20.52 0.98 -14.85
N CYS A 236 21.61 0.50 -15.45
CA CYS A 236 22.88 0.29 -14.74
C CYS A 236 23.51 1.58 -14.16
N GLU A 237 23.24 2.76 -14.72
CA GLU A 237 23.73 4.03 -14.17
C GLU A 237 22.95 4.42 -12.91
N LEU A 238 21.64 4.22 -12.93
CA LEU A 238 20.76 4.50 -11.79
C LEU A 238 20.94 3.46 -10.67
N ASP A 239 21.17 2.19 -11.01
CA ASP A 239 21.55 1.14 -10.05
C ASP A 239 22.88 1.49 -9.36
N PHE A 240 23.86 1.98 -10.14
CA PHE A 240 25.14 2.43 -9.60
C PHE A 240 24.96 3.61 -8.63
N LEU A 241 24.16 4.61 -8.99
CA LEU A 241 23.84 5.74 -8.11
C LEU A 241 23.12 5.31 -6.83
N THR A 242 22.18 4.38 -6.93
CA THR A 242 21.48 3.81 -5.76
C THR A 242 22.47 3.10 -4.84
N SER A 243 23.41 2.35 -5.40
CA SER A 243 24.47 1.66 -4.64
C SER A 243 25.43 2.64 -3.97
N GLU A 244 25.81 3.73 -4.65
CA GLU A 244 26.66 4.78 -4.05
C GLU A 244 25.93 5.51 -2.91
N ALA A 245 24.62 5.77 -3.05
CA ALA A 245 23.82 6.36 -1.98
C ALA A 245 23.75 5.46 -0.74
N ILE A 246 23.54 4.15 -0.93
CA ILE A 246 23.58 3.17 0.16
C ILE A 246 24.97 3.17 0.81
N ALA A 247 26.04 3.06 0.01
CA ALA A 247 27.40 3.03 0.54
C ALA A 247 27.79 4.30 1.32
N TYR A 248 27.26 5.46 0.93
CA TYR A 248 27.46 6.72 1.64
C TYR A 248 26.63 6.81 2.93
N CYS A 249 25.38 6.37 2.90
CA CYS A 249 24.42 6.57 4.00
C CYS A 249 24.37 5.44 5.03
N ASP A 250 24.73 4.20 4.66
CA ASP A 250 24.73 3.02 5.55
C ASP A 250 25.52 3.27 6.85
N PRO A 251 26.77 3.78 6.83
CA PRO A 251 27.53 4.04 8.07
C PRO A 251 26.93 5.07 9.02
N LEU A 252 25.94 5.86 8.60
CA LEU A 252 25.40 7.00 9.37
C LEU A 252 24.49 6.60 10.53
N ASP A 253 24.05 5.34 10.59
CA ASP A 253 23.36 4.76 11.75
C ASP A 253 24.31 4.04 12.72
N GLY A 254 25.62 4.04 12.42
CA GLY A 254 26.66 3.41 13.23
C GLY A 254 26.91 1.93 12.90
N VAL A 255 26.19 1.37 11.93
CA VAL A 255 26.38 0.01 11.41
C VAL A 255 26.69 0.07 9.92
N VAL A 256 27.34 -0.96 9.39
CA VAL A 256 27.54 -1.13 7.94
C VAL A 256 26.96 -2.49 7.58
N ASP A 257 25.67 -2.52 7.25
CA ASP A 257 24.93 -3.73 6.93
C ASP A 257 24.16 -3.65 5.59
N GLY A 258 24.41 -2.59 4.81
CA GLY A 258 23.80 -2.35 3.51
C GLY A 258 22.39 -1.77 3.60
N LEU A 259 22.00 -1.26 4.77
CA LEU A 259 20.71 -0.63 5.01
C LEU A 259 20.91 0.86 5.33
N ILE A 260 19.97 1.70 4.92
CA ILE A 260 19.92 3.09 5.36
C ILE A 260 18.88 3.17 6.47
N SER A 261 19.29 3.02 7.73
CA SER A 261 18.35 3.10 8.87
C SER A 261 18.17 4.53 9.38
N ASN A 262 19.17 5.39 9.21
CA ASN A 262 19.10 6.82 9.54
C ASN A 262 18.91 7.67 8.27
N MET A 263 17.69 7.67 7.74
CA MET A 263 17.37 8.42 6.51
C MET A 263 17.49 9.94 6.70
N THR A 264 17.30 10.45 7.92
CA THR A 264 17.42 11.89 8.21
C THR A 264 18.85 12.40 8.06
N ALA A 265 19.85 11.57 8.33
CA ALA A 265 21.26 11.92 8.16
C ALA A 265 21.77 11.74 6.72
N CYS A 266 21.02 11.04 5.85
CA CYS A 266 21.43 10.73 4.49
C CYS A 266 21.32 11.95 3.56
N ASP A 267 22.46 12.60 3.28
CA ASP A 267 22.58 13.79 2.44
C ASP A 267 23.38 13.56 1.13
N TYR A 268 23.38 12.33 0.62
CA TYR A 268 24.11 11.96 -0.59
C TYR A 268 23.70 12.79 -1.81
N ASP A 269 24.68 13.44 -2.45
CA ASP A 269 24.51 14.18 -3.71
C ASP A 269 24.91 13.31 -4.93
N PRO A 270 23.96 12.92 -5.81
CA PRO A 270 24.25 12.08 -6.97
C PRO A 270 25.23 12.71 -7.97
N TYR A 271 25.38 14.04 -7.99
CA TYR A 271 26.31 14.72 -8.90
C TYR A 271 27.77 14.46 -8.54
N THR A 272 28.06 14.08 -7.30
CA THR A 272 29.42 13.71 -6.85
C THR A 272 29.96 12.46 -7.53
N ALA A 273 29.08 11.65 -8.13
CA ALA A 273 29.45 10.43 -8.84
C ALA A 273 29.67 10.64 -10.35
N VAL A 274 29.38 11.83 -10.90
CA VAL A 274 29.55 12.09 -12.34
C VAL A 274 31.01 11.87 -12.75
N ASN A 275 31.21 11.19 -13.87
CA ASN A 275 32.51 10.72 -14.38
C ASN A 275 33.18 9.57 -13.59
N LYS A 276 32.63 9.11 -12.46
CA LYS A 276 33.09 7.85 -11.85
C LYS A 276 32.84 6.69 -12.82
N THR A 277 33.78 5.77 -12.90
CA THR A 277 33.70 4.61 -13.80
C THR A 277 33.19 3.38 -13.08
N PHE A 278 32.26 2.65 -13.70
CA PHE A 278 31.70 1.41 -13.16
C PHE A 278 31.42 0.39 -14.27
N VAL A 279 31.27 -0.87 -13.91
CA VAL A 279 30.91 -1.95 -14.86
C VAL A 279 29.40 -1.92 -15.08
N CYS A 280 28.97 -1.53 -16.27
CA CYS A 280 27.56 -1.61 -16.65
C CYS A 280 27.25 -3.01 -17.19
N GLY A 281 26.56 -3.83 -16.38
CA GLY A 281 26.25 -5.21 -16.71
C GLY A 281 25.46 -5.37 -18.02
N SER A 282 24.51 -4.47 -18.30
CA SER A 282 23.69 -4.52 -19.52
C SER A 282 24.47 -4.23 -20.81
N LEU A 283 25.64 -3.59 -20.71
CA LEU A 283 26.53 -3.31 -21.84
C LEU A 283 27.78 -4.20 -21.84
N ASN A 284 28.00 -4.98 -20.78
CA ASN A 284 29.20 -5.79 -20.55
C ASN A 284 30.51 -5.00 -20.75
N ARG A 285 30.55 -3.74 -20.28
CA ARG A 285 31.73 -2.87 -20.36
C ARG A 285 31.76 -1.85 -19.24
N THR A 286 32.94 -1.29 -18.99
CA THR A 286 33.08 -0.12 -18.12
C THR A 286 32.62 1.14 -18.84
N ILE A 287 31.81 1.95 -18.16
CA ILE A 287 31.39 3.28 -18.62
C ILE A 287 31.61 4.30 -17.50
N ALA A 288 31.66 5.58 -17.85
CA ALA A 288 31.61 6.67 -16.89
C ALA A 288 30.15 7.07 -16.64
N LEU A 289 29.80 7.36 -15.39
CA LEU A 289 28.46 7.85 -15.03
C LEU A 289 28.16 9.17 -15.74
N SER A 290 27.02 9.24 -16.43
CA SER A 290 26.59 10.45 -17.11
C SER A 290 25.99 11.48 -16.15
N HIS A 291 26.11 12.75 -16.54
CA HIS A 291 25.39 13.85 -15.87
C HIS A 291 23.86 13.65 -15.94
N GLY A 292 23.36 13.06 -17.03
CA GLY A 292 21.94 12.76 -17.19
C GLY A 292 21.42 11.75 -16.16
N ALA A 293 22.22 10.75 -15.79
CA ALA A 293 21.86 9.83 -14.70
C ALA A 293 21.76 10.52 -13.35
N ALA A 294 22.73 11.39 -13.02
CA ALA A 294 22.68 12.17 -11.78
C ALA A 294 21.45 13.08 -11.71
N LEU A 295 21.09 13.75 -12.82
CA LEU A 295 19.89 14.58 -12.93
C LEU A 295 18.59 13.80 -12.65
N ILE A 296 18.45 12.59 -13.19
CA ILE A 296 17.24 11.78 -13.00
C ILE A 296 17.18 11.17 -11.61
N ALA A 297 18.32 10.77 -11.04
CA ALA A 297 18.38 10.33 -9.64
C ALA A 297 17.99 11.46 -8.68
N ASP A 298 18.51 12.67 -8.89
CA ASP A 298 18.14 13.84 -8.10
C ASP A 298 16.64 14.14 -8.22
N ALA A 299 16.07 14.14 -9.42
CA ALA A 299 14.62 14.32 -9.62
C ALA A 299 13.79 13.23 -8.93
N ALA A 300 14.27 11.98 -8.91
CA ALA A 300 13.60 10.87 -8.24
C ALA A 300 13.65 11.00 -6.70
N TRP A 301 14.79 11.41 -6.13
CA TRP A 301 14.98 11.48 -4.69
C TRP A 301 14.46 12.79 -4.06
N SER A 302 14.60 13.91 -4.74
CA SER A 302 14.12 15.22 -4.27
C SER A 302 12.60 15.37 -4.42
N GLY A 303 12.01 14.71 -5.42
CA GLY A 303 10.59 14.73 -5.71
C GLY A 303 10.17 15.81 -6.70
N ALA A 304 8.85 15.93 -6.90
CA ALA A 304 8.29 16.86 -7.87
C ALA A 304 8.42 18.31 -7.40
N HIS A 305 8.88 19.19 -8.29
CA HIS A 305 9.01 20.62 -8.04
C HIS A 305 8.32 21.45 -9.14
N THR A 306 7.92 22.67 -8.78
CA THR A 306 7.49 23.71 -9.73
C THR A 306 8.68 24.26 -10.52
N THR A 307 8.40 25.07 -11.54
CA THR A 307 9.45 25.71 -12.36
C THR A 307 10.33 26.71 -11.61
N ASP A 308 9.83 27.26 -10.50
CA ASP A 308 10.56 28.13 -9.57
C ASP A 308 11.17 27.40 -8.36
N GLY A 309 11.11 26.06 -8.35
CA GLY A 309 11.82 25.22 -7.38
C GLY A 309 11.08 24.96 -6.06
N HIS A 310 9.79 25.26 -5.97
CA HIS A 310 8.97 24.88 -4.81
C HIS A 310 8.55 23.41 -4.90
N GLN A 311 8.65 22.68 -3.79
CA GLN A 311 8.28 21.28 -3.74
C GLN A 311 6.75 21.09 -3.86
N LEU A 312 6.34 20.25 -4.81
CA LEU A 312 4.96 19.78 -4.99
C LEU A 312 4.68 18.52 -4.18
N TRP A 313 5.62 17.57 -4.19
CA TRP A 313 5.54 16.33 -3.42
C TRP A 313 6.92 15.70 -3.21
N TYR A 314 7.01 14.81 -2.21
CA TYR A 314 8.23 14.11 -1.85
C TYR A 314 8.66 13.09 -2.91
N GLY A 315 9.97 12.93 -3.07
CA GLY A 315 10.59 11.88 -3.87
C GLY A 315 10.82 10.61 -3.06
N TYR A 316 11.32 9.58 -3.74
CA TYR A 316 11.73 8.34 -3.09
C TYR A 316 12.92 8.59 -2.17
N ASN A 317 13.06 7.76 -1.14
CA ASN A 317 14.26 7.81 -0.34
C ASN A 317 15.48 7.34 -1.16
N PRO A 318 16.66 7.93 -0.95
CA PRO A 318 17.91 7.31 -1.40
C PRO A 318 17.96 5.85 -0.93
N GLY A 319 18.39 4.94 -1.80
CA GLY A 319 18.37 3.49 -1.56
C GLY A 319 17.14 2.75 -2.11
N SER A 320 16.05 3.44 -2.47
CA SER A 320 14.98 2.85 -3.29
C SER A 320 15.46 2.54 -4.71
N ASP A 321 14.97 1.44 -5.30
CA ASP A 321 15.24 1.12 -6.72
C ASP A 321 14.58 2.14 -7.65
N ILE A 322 15.41 3.02 -8.21
CA ILE A 322 15.04 3.98 -9.25
C ILE A 322 15.42 3.51 -10.66
N GLY A 323 16.24 2.46 -10.77
CA GLY A 323 16.77 1.97 -12.04
C GLY A 323 15.72 1.27 -12.87
N SER A 324 14.97 0.35 -12.26
CA SER A 324 13.92 -0.41 -12.95
C SER A 324 12.79 0.47 -13.50
N THR A 325 12.50 1.60 -12.84
CA THR A 325 11.39 2.50 -13.18
C THR A 325 11.82 3.62 -14.15
N PHE A 326 13.00 4.21 -13.96
CA PHE A 326 13.40 5.43 -14.69
C PHE A 326 14.56 5.20 -15.69
N GLY A 327 15.19 4.03 -15.66
CA GLY A 327 16.30 3.68 -16.54
C GLY A 327 15.86 3.15 -17.91
N VAL A 328 16.76 3.25 -18.89
CA VAL A 328 16.61 2.64 -20.21
C VAL A 328 17.42 1.35 -20.27
N GLN A 329 16.79 0.26 -20.72
CA GLN A 329 17.47 -1.01 -20.95
C GLN A 329 17.81 -1.18 -22.45
N PRO A 330 19.10 -1.33 -22.82
CA PRO A 330 19.50 -1.50 -24.21
C PRO A 330 18.84 -2.72 -24.87
N GLY A 331 18.39 -2.58 -26.12
CA GLY A 331 17.75 -3.66 -26.88
C GLY A 331 16.27 -3.88 -26.55
N PHE A 332 15.76 -3.23 -25.51
CA PHE A 332 14.34 -3.10 -25.26
C PHE A 332 13.93 -1.69 -25.70
N ASN A 333 12.92 -1.62 -26.57
CA ASN A 333 12.19 -0.35 -26.69
C ASN A 333 11.63 -0.12 -25.27
N SER A 334 12.00 0.98 -24.62
CA SER A 334 11.75 1.23 -23.19
C SER A 334 10.25 1.45 -22.91
N SER A 335 9.44 0.43 -23.19
CA SER A 335 8.01 0.34 -22.91
C SER A 335 7.73 -0.43 -21.63
N SER A 336 8.76 -0.76 -20.82
CA SER A 336 8.59 -1.11 -19.41
C SER A 336 8.26 0.14 -18.58
N PHE A 337 7.34 0.95 -19.12
CA PHE A 337 6.55 1.91 -18.38
C PHE A 337 5.43 1.16 -17.66
N THR A 338 5.73 0.12 -16.89
CA THR A 338 4.70 -0.60 -16.12
C THR A 338 3.99 0.34 -15.13
N THR A 339 4.62 1.47 -14.81
CA THR A 339 4.06 2.59 -14.03
C THR A 339 3.37 3.68 -14.87
N VAL A 340 3.55 3.70 -16.21
CA VAL A 340 2.85 4.64 -17.15
C VAL A 340 1.90 3.91 -18.11
N LYS A 341 1.50 2.68 -17.77
CA LYS A 341 0.14 2.24 -18.09
C LYS A 341 -0.90 3.01 -17.29
N ASP A 342 -0.47 3.71 -16.25
CA ASP A 342 -1.31 4.66 -15.60
C ASP A 342 -1.57 5.82 -16.57
N GLU A 343 -2.77 5.81 -17.12
CA GLU A 343 -3.31 6.85 -17.98
C GLU A 343 -3.87 7.99 -17.09
N TRP A 344 -3.32 8.19 -15.88
CA TRP A 344 -3.73 9.13 -14.83
C TRP A 344 -4.10 10.52 -15.37
N PHE A 345 -3.13 11.23 -15.96
CA PHE A 345 -3.34 12.55 -16.53
C PHE A 345 -4.23 12.51 -17.79
N ASN A 346 -4.15 11.44 -18.58
CA ASN A 346 -5.00 11.24 -19.76
C ASN A 346 -6.48 11.15 -19.37
N LEU A 347 -6.79 10.35 -18.36
CA LEU A 347 -8.16 9.96 -18.00
C LEU A 347 -8.82 10.96 -17.06
N PHE A 348 -8.08 11.52 -16.10
CA PHE A 348 -8.70 12.32 -15.04
C PHE A 348 -8.48 13.83 -15.19
N VAL A 349 -7.45 14.27 -15.92
CA VAL A 349 -7.27 15.69 -16.25
C VAL A 349 -7.70 15.99 -17.68
N ALA A 350 -7.01 15.39 -18.66
CA ALA A 350 -7.31 15.60 -20.07
C ALA A 350 -8.65 14.97 -20.50
N LYS A 351 -9.14 13.99 -19.72
CA LYS A 351 -10.40 13.24 -19.95
C LYS A 351 -10.46 12.65 -21.37
N ASN A 352 -9.30 12.28 -21.88
CA ASN A 352 -9.05 11.76 -23.22
C ASN A 352 -7.92 10.74 -23.19
N ILE A 353 -8.29 9.48 -23.44
CA ILE A 353 -7.38 8.33 -23.47
C ILE A 353 -6.17 8.52 -24.40
N SER A 354 -6.35 9.26 -25.51
CA SER A 354 -5.31 9.46 -26.53
C SER A 354 -4.38 10.64 -26.24
N PHE A 355 -4.52 11.29 -25.08
CA PHE A 355 -3.67 12.41 -24.70
C PHE A 355 -2.19 11.99 -24.55
N ASN A 356 -1.26 12.82 -24.99
CA ASN A 356 0.17 12.53 -24.84
C ASN A 356 0.72 13.18 -23.57
N THR A 357 0.63 12.48 -22.45
CA THR A 357 1.19 12.96 -21.16
C THR A 357 2.69 13.22 -21.22
N MET A 358 3.44 12.43 -21.99
CA MET A 358 4.89 12.62 -22.12
C MET A 358 5.26 13.85 -22.98
N GLY A 359 4.29 14.55 -23.56
CA GLY A 359 4.46 15.79 -24.30
C GLY A 359 4.22 17.07 -23.48
N LEU A 360 3.91 16.95 -22.18
CA LEU A 360 3.69 18.11 -21.31
C LEU A 360 4.99 18.93 -21.13
N SER A 361 4.89 20.25 -21.14
CA SER A 361 5.94 21.13 -20.59
C SER A 361 5.95 21.06 -19.06
N HIS A 362 6.98 21.63 -18.42
CA HIS A 362 7.06 21.68 -16.95
C HIS A 362 5.91 22.49 -16.35
N GLU A 363 5.56 23.61 -16.96
CA GLU A 363 4.41 24.43 -16.54
C GLU A 363 3.09 23.67 -16.68
N GLN A 364 2.89 22.94 -17.79
CA GLN A 364 1.68 22.15 -18.00
C GLN A 364 1.59 20.98 -17.02
N TYR A 365 2.71 20.33 -16.71
CA TYR A 365 2.77 19.31 -15.66
C TYR A 365 2.32 19.87 -14.30
N GLN A 366 2.82 21.04 -13.93
CA GLN A 366 2.41 21.71 -12.68
C GLN A 366 0.91 22.04 -12.69
N GLU A 367 0.38 22.53 -13.81
CA GLU A 367 -1.06 22.78 -13.95
C GLU A 367 -1.87 21.48 -13.76
N PHE A 368 -1.47 20.40 -14.42
CA PHE A 368 -2.13 19.09 -14.32
C PHE A 368 -2.07 18.51 -12.90
N PHE A 369 -0.91 18.63 -12.23
CA PHE A 369 -0.73 18.23 -10.84
C PHE A 369 -1.70 18.97 -9.91
N ASN A 370 -1.86 20.29 -10.12
CA ASN A 370 -2.75 21.12 -9.31
C ASN A 370 -4.22 20.80 -9.59
N LEU A 371 -4.62 20.70 -10.86
CA LEU A 371 -5.99 20.38 -11.27
C LEU A 371 -6.45 19.06 -10.70
N ILE A 372 -5.64 18.01 -10.79
CA ILE A 372 -6.05 16.70 -10.29
C ILE A 372 -6.14 16.65 -8.76
N THR A 373 -5.24 17.34 -8.06
CA THR A 373 -5.31 17.47 -6.60
C THR A 373 -6.56 18.24 -6.17
N LEU A 374 -6.94 19.28 -6.92
CA LEU A 374 -8.13 20.07 -6.65
C LEU A 374 -9.44 19.30 -6.95
N GLU A 375 -9.50 18.60 -8.09
CA GLU A 375 -10.71 17.92 -8.56
C GLU A 375 -11.00 16.61 -7.80
N TYR A 376 -9.96 15.85 -7.42
CA TYR A 376 -10.12 14.48 -6.91
C TYR A 376 -9.61 14.27 -5.48
N GLY A 377 -8.91 15.26 -4.90
CA GLY A 377 -8.30 15.11 -3.58
C GLY A 377 -9.33 14.72 -2.51
N SER A 378 -10.51 15.35 -2.53
CA SER A 378 -11.61 15.04 -1.62
C SER A 378 -12.26 13.69 -1.84
N SER A 379 -11.99 12.96 -2.92
CA SER A 379 -12.54 11.62 -3.16
C SER A 379 -11.53 10.52 -2.87
N TRP A 380 -10.26 10.74 -3.20
CA TRP A 380 -9.26 9.68 -3.20
C TRP A 380 -8.19 9.80 -2.12
N ASN A 381 -7.85 11.03 -1.71
CA ASN A 381 -6.86 11.18 -0.67
C ASN A 381 -7.47 10.76 0.67
N ALA A 382 -6.72 9.92 1.37
CA ALA A 382 -6.95 9.49 2.74
C ALA A 382 -5.92 10.16 3.65
N ASP A 383 -5.79 11.48 3.54
CA ASP A 383 -4.77 12.29 4.21
C ASP A 383 -5.32 13.38 5.16
N ASP A 384 -6.50 13.14 5.74
CA ASP A 384 -7.01 13.95 6.85
C ASP A 384 -6.30 13.56 8.15
N ALA A 385 -5.48 14.48 8.65
CA ALA A 385 -4.75 14.28 9.91
C ALA A 385 -5.67 14.20 11.15
N ASN A 386 -6.93 14.64 11.04
CA ASN A 386 -7.88 14.67 12.16
C ASN A 386 -8.67 13.35 12.31
N LEU A 387 -8.03 12.34 12.90
CA LEU A 387 -8.65 11.04 13.18
C LEU A 387 -9.45 10.97 14.50
N ARG A 388 -10.03 12.09 14.95
CA ARG A 388 -10.70 12.17 16.26
C ARG A 388 -11.83 11.15 16.40
N SER A 389 -12.69 11.03 15.40
CA SER A 389 -13.83 10.10 15.44
C SER A 389 -13.37 8.64 15.53
N PHE A 390 -12.25 8.28 14.88
CA PHE A 390 -11.68 6.94 14.96
C PHE A 390 -11.10 6.64 16.35
N LYS A 391 -10.34 7.60 16.89
CA LYS A 391 -9.82 7.53 18.26
C LYS A 391 -10.94 7.40 19.29
N ASP A 392 -11.98 8.22 19.18
CA ASP A 392 -13.12 8.25 20.12
C ASP A 392 -13.97 6.97 20.02
N ALA A 393 -14.01 6.33 18.84
CA ALA A 393 -14.60 5.01 18.66
C ALA A 393 -13.76 3.87 19.27
N GLY A 394 -12.54 4.16 19.77
CA GLY A 394 -11.62 3.17 20.34
C GLY A 394 -10.72 2.48 19.32
N GLY A 395 -10.75 2.92 18.06
CA GLY A 395 -10.03 2.29 16.96
C GLY A 395 -8.52 2.32 17.12
N LYS A 396 -7.84 1.25 16.68
CA LYS A 396 -6.37 1.15 16.65
C LYS A 396 -5.85 1.06 15.22
N LEU A 397 -4.83 1.83 14.90
CA LEU A 397 -4.20 1.93 13.59
C LEU A 397 -2.71 1.56 13.70
N LEU A 398 -2.31 0.52 12.96
CA LEU A 398 -0.90 0.16 12.79
C LEU A 398 -0.50 0.36 11.34
N THR A 399 0.60 1.07 11.15
CA THR A 399 1.20 1.32 9.83
C THR A 399 2.65 0.89 9.87
N TYR A 400 3.08 0.18 8.83
CA TYR A 400 4.50 0.15 8.51
C TYR A 400 4.73 0.66 7.08
N HIS A 401 5.92 1.18 6.79
CA HIS A 401 6.30 1.58 5.43
C HIS A 401 7.76 1.24 5.20
N GLY A 402 8.06 0.59 4.08
CA GLY A 402 9.44 0.32 3.68
C GLY A 402 10.17 1.62 3.33
N MET A 403 11.41 1.76 3.81
CA MET A 403 12.22 2.96 3.55
C MET A 403 12.90 2.91 2.19
N ALA A 404 12.95 1.75 1.53
CA ALA A 404 13.45 1.56 0.17
C ALA A 404 12.30 1.26 -0.81
N ASP A 405 11.09 1.73 -0.51
CA ASP A 405 9.91 1.56 -1.35
C ASP A 405 10.12 2.27 -2.71
N PRO A 406 10.10 1.55 -3.84
CA PRO A 406 10.28 2.15 -5.17
C PRO A 406 8.95 2.60 -5.81
N SER A 407 7.82 2.42 -5.12
CA SER A 407 6.48 2.72 -5.62
C SER A 407 5.87 3.93 -4.94
N ILE A 408 5.89 3.97 -3.61
CA ILE A 408 5.28 5.03 -2.80
C ILE A 408 6.35 5.66 -1.89
N PRO A 409 6.59 6.98 -1.98
CA PRO A 409 7.50 7.67 -1.08
C PRO A 409 7.09 7.57 0.41
N THR A 410 7.96 6.99 1.24
CA THR A 410 7.79 6.88 2.71
C THR A 410 7.50 8.22 3.37
N LYS A 411 8.16 9.29 2.90
CA LYS A 411 7.97 10.67 3.38
C LYS A 411 6.53 11.17 3.31
N GLY A 412 5.72 10.62 2.40
CA GLY A 412 4.29 10.92 2.40
C GLY A 412 3.59 10.46 3.68
N THR A 413 3.96 9.27 4.20
CA THR A 413 3.39 8.72 5.44
C THR A 413 3.92 9.48 6.65
N GLU A 414 5.23 9.79 6.68
CA GLU A 414 5.83 10.66 7.69
C GLU A 414 5.12 12.01 7.77
N TYR A 415 4.86 12.63 6.61
CA TYR A 415 4.17 13.92 6.52
C TYR A 415 2.78 13.90 7.14
N LEU A 416 1.96 12.88 6.82
CA LEU A 416 0.62 12.75 7.42
C LEU A 416 0.73 12.47 8.92
N TYR A 417 1.62 11.57 9.33
CA TYR A 417 1.80 11.22 10.74
C TYR A 417 2.22 12.43 11.57
N ASN A 418 3.17 13.24 11.08
CA ASN A 418 3.62 14.46 11.74
C ASN A 418 2.50 15.49 11.89
N LYS A 419 1.63 15.63 10.87
CA LYS A 419 0.44 16.49 10.97
C LYS A 419 -0.55 15.97 12.01
N ALA A 420 -0.78 14.66 12.05
CA ALA A 420 -1.68 14.06 13.03
C ALA A 420 -1.09 14.19 14.45
N GLN A 421 0.21 13.98 14.64
CA GLN A 421 0.90 14.15 15.92
C GLN A 421 0.78 15.58 16.46
N ALA A 422 0.81 16.59 15.58
CA ALA A 422 0.58 17.98 15.98
C ALA A 422 -0.85 18.24 16.51
N LEU A 423 -1.84 17.43 16.10
CA LEU A 423 -3.23 17.48 16.57
C LEU A 423 -3.48 16.55 17.78
N PHE A 424 -2.72 15.47 17.89
CA PHE A 424 -2.83 14.44 18.91
C PHE A 424 -1.47 14.17 19.55
N PRO A 425 -1.13 14.88 20.65
CA PRO A 425 0.08 14.57 21.42
C PRO A 425 0.11 13.12 21.95
N ASP A 426 -1.06 12.50 22.10
CA ASP A 426 -1.28 11.11 22.48
C ASP A 426 -1.48 10.18 21.26
N ILE A 427 -0.98 10.55 20.08
CA ILE A 427 -1.16 9.77 18.84
C ILE A 427 -0.78 8.29 19.01
N GLN A 428 0.28 7.98 19.77
CA GLN A 428 0.78 6.62 20.00
C GLN A 428 -0.23 5.71 20.75
N ASP A 429 -1.29 6.27 21.34
CA ASP A 429 -2.36 5.53 22.03
C ASP A 429 -3.39 4.93 21.06
N PHE A 430 -3.41 5.38 19.80
CA PHE A 430 -4.33 4.87 18.79
C PHE A 430 -3.72 4.69 17.39
N TRP A 431 -2.60 5.35 17.07
CA TRP A 431 -1.89 5.19 15.80
C TRP A 431 -0.37 5.08 16.02
N ARG A 432 0.19 3.88 15.76
CA ARG A 432 1.64 3.66 15.70
C ARG A 432 2.10 3.41 14.27
N PHE A 433 3.12 4.15 13.85
CA PHE A 433 3.78 4.04 12.55
C PHE A 433 5.20 3.50 12.72
N PHE A 434 5.61 2.55 11.88
CA PHE A 434 6.93 1.92 11.89
C PHE A 434 7.60 2.03 10.52
N GLU A 435 8.83 2.54 10.48
CA GLU A 435 9.65 2.53 9.27
C GLU A 435 10.49 1.26 9.23
N SER A 436 10.61 0.64 8.05
CA SER A 436 11.44 -0.57 7.87
C SER A 436 12.61 -0.29 6.91
N PRO A 437 13.86 -0.19 7.42
CA PRO A 437 15.05 0.02 6.61
C PRO A 437 15.22 -1.06 5.53
N GLY A 438 15.50 -0.64 4.29
CA GLY A 438 15.75 -1.53 3.15
C GLY A 438 14.54 -2.32 2.64
N LEU A 439 13.38 -2.25 3.30
CA LEU A 439 12.16 -2.92 2.85
C LEU A 439 11.63 -2.20 1.61
N GLY A 440 11.29 -2.96 0.58
CA GLY A 440 10.67 -2.46 -0.64
C GLY A 440 9.18 -2.15 -0.48
N HIS A 441 8.45 -2.14 -1.60
CA HIS A 441 7.00 -1.90 -1.58
C HIS A 441 6.24 -3.07 -0.98
N CYS A 442 5.69 -2.88 0.22
CA CYS A 442 4.96 -3.87 1.04
C CYS A 442 5.76 -5.08 1.55
N SER A 443 6.66 -5.62 0.73
CA SER A 443 7.52 -6.78 0.98
C SER A 443 8.80 -6.68 0.14
N GLY A 444 9.73 -7.64 0.29
CA GLY A 444 10.95 -7.71 -0.52
C GLY A 444 11.98 -6.64 -0.19
N GLY A 445 12.90 -6.39 -1.12
CA GLY A 445 14.09 -5.58 -0.86
C GLY A 445 15.14 -6.31 -0.01
N LEU A 446 16.13 -5.55 0.48
CA LEU A 446 17.15 -6.06 1.40
C LEU A 446 16.65 -6.08 2.85
N GLY A 447 15.63 -5.28 3.13
CA GLY A 447 15.01 -5.10 4.44
C GLY A 447 14.10 -6.25 4.89
N GLY A 448 13.59 -6.12 6.12
CA GLY A 448 12.67 -7.06 6.72
C GLY A 448 11.21 -6.60 6.71
N GLN A 449 10.30 -7.48 6.30
CA GLN A 449 8.87 -7.25 6.43
C GLN A 449 8.40 -7.63 7.85
N PRO A 450 7.66 -6.77 8.58
CA PRO A 450 7.12 -7.12 9.88
C PRO A 450 5.91 -8.06 9.73
N THR A 451 6.14 -9.35 9.94
CA THR A 451 5.13 -10.41 9.71
C THR A 451 4.16 -10.63 10.88
N THR A 452 4.23 -9.82 11.93
CA THR A 452 3.42 -9.97 13.15
C THR A 452 2.45 -8.82 13.39
N VAL A 453 2.27 -7.92 12.41
CA VAL A 453 1.47 -6.69 12.53
C VAL A 453 0.03 -6.99 12.94
N ILE A 454 -0.65 -7.94 12.28
CA ILE A 454 -2.05 -8.25 12.60
C ILE A 454 -2.21 -8.84 14.00
N LYS A 455 -1.25 -9.67 14.45
CA LYS A 455 -1.24 -10.23 15.82
C LYS A 455 -0.96 -9.17 16.87
N ALA A 456 -0.09 -8.20 16.57
CA ALA A 456 0.16 -7.06 17.42
C ALA A 456 -1.09 -6.17 17.54
N LEU A 457 -1.76 -5.92 16.41
CA LEU A 457 -3.01 -5.16 16.36
C LEU A 457 -4.12 -5.83 17.18
N GLN A 458 -4.27 -7.16 17.06
CA GLN A 458 -5.23 -7.93 17.87
C GLN A 458 -4.99 -7.74 19.36
N ARG A 459 -3.75 -7.91 19.84
CA ARG A 459 -3.43 -7.68 21.26
C ARG A 459 -3.78 -6.26 21.68
N TRP A 460 -3.50 -5.28 20.84
CA TRP A 460 -3.79 -3.88 21.16
C TRP A 460 -5.29 -3.59 21.27
N VAL A 461 -6.08 -4.07 20.31
CA VAL A 461 -7.54 -3.89 20.29
C VAL A 461 -8.22 -4.66 21.43
N GLU A 462 -7.83 -5.91 21.65
CA GLU A 462 -8.60 -6.83 22.50
C GLU A 462 -8.26 -6.72 23.99
N ASN A 463 -7.01 -6.39 24.32
CA ASN A 463 -6.57 -6.32 25.71
C ASN A 463 -5.73 -5.08 26.04
N GLY A 464 -5.60 -4.13 25.11
CA GLY A 464 -4.90 -2.87 25.34
C GLY A 464 -3.37 -2.94 25.23
N THR A 465 -2.79 -4.08 24.86
CA THR A 465 -1.33 -4.22 24.73
C THR A 465 -0.83 -3.65 23.40
N ALA A 466 -0.44 -2.37 23.41
CA ALA A 466 0.15 -1.71 22.26
C ALA A 466 1.56 -2.25 21.95
N PRO A 467 1.96 -2.40 20.66
CA PRO A 467 3.30 -2.89 20.32
C PRO A 467 4.36 -1.81 20.49
N ASP A 468 5.26 -1.97 21.46
CA ASP A 468 6.39 -1.05 21.65
C ASP A 468 7.42 -1.16 20.53
N THR A 469 7.51 -2.32 19.89
CA THR A 469 8.32 -2.57 18.70
C THR A 469 7.65 -3.61 17.81
N LEU A 470 8.08 -3.70 16.55
CA LEU A 470 7.71 -4.82 15.66
C LEU A 470 8.95 -5.61 15.23
N PRO A 471 9.03 -6.92 15.50
CA PRO A 471 10.16 -7.73 15.08
C PRO A 471 10.18 -7.90 13.55
N VAL A 472 11.38 -7.86 12.99
CA VAL A 472 11.66 -8.11 11.57
C VAL A 472 12.89 -9.02 11.42
N GLU A 473 12.85 -9.83 10.37
CA GLU A 473 13.97 -10.64 9.91
C GLU A 473 14.41 -10.14 8.55
N TYR A 474 15.71 -10.10 8.29
CA TYR A 474 16.27 -9.67 7.00
C TYR A 474 16.80 -10.91 6.26
N PRO A 475 15.95 -11.63 5.51
CA PRO A 475 16.34 -12.88 4.87
C PRO A 475 17.37 -12.69 3.74
N SER A 476 17.40 -11.51 3.12
CA SER A 476 18.29 -11.14 2.02
C SER A 476 19.72 -10.80 2.47
N LEU A 477 19.88 -10.44 3.74
CA LEU A 477 21.17 -10.14 4.35
C LEU A 477 21.56 -11.37 5.18
N GLY A 478 22.55 -12.13 4.71
CA GLY A 478 22.93 -13.41 5.32
C GLY A 478 23.11 -13.35 6.84
N ASN A 479 22.87 -14.49 7.52
CA ASN A 479 22.88 -14.68 8.98
C ASN A 479 21.66 -14.12 9.75
N SER A 480 20.43 -14.30 9.25
CA SER A 480 19.20 -14.07 10.03
C SER A 480 19.28 -12.81 10.89
N LEU A 481 19.62 -11.67 10.28
CA LEU A 481 19.65 -10.40 11.00
C LEU A 481 18.26 -10.17 11.59
N HIS A 482 18.20 -9.96 12.90
CA HIS A 482 16.97 -9.66 13.62
C HIS A 482 17.02 -8.20 14.09
N ARG A 483 15.98 -7.43 13.78
CA ARG A 483 15.76 -6.08 14.35
C ARG A 483 14.37 -5.98 14.92
N ASN A 484 14.19 -4.93 15.71
CA ASN A 484 12.89 -4.49 16.21
C ASN A 484 12.64 -3.09 15.63
N LEU A 485 11.65 -2.95 14.75
CA LEU A 485 11.24 -1.65 14.24
C LEU A 485 10.72 -0.80 15.39
N CYS A 486 11.10 0.47 15.38
CA CYS A 486 10.73 1.45 16.39
C CYS A 486 9.50 2.26 15.98
N PRO A 487 8.66 2.68 16.94
CA PRO A 487 7.53 3.55 16.65
C PRO A 487 8.05 4.94 16.30
N TYR A 488 7.81 5.37 15.08
CA TYR A 488 8.14 6.70 14.56
C TYR A 488 7.60 7.80 15.49
N PRO A 489 8.36 8.86 15.79
CA PRO A 489 9.61 9.26 15.15
C PRO A 489 10.88 8.62 15.74
N SER A 490 10.74 7.68 16.67
CA SER A 490 11.89 6.99 17.24
C SER A 490 12.57 6.14 16.17
N GLN A 491 13.89 6.17 16.14
CA GLN A 491 14.71 5.39 15.21
C GLN A 491 15.46 4.29 15.97
N ILE A 492 15.93 3.31 15.22
CA ILE A 492 16.77 2.25 15.77
C ILE A 492 18.21 2.76 15.91
N GLU A 493 18.75 2.69 17.12
CA GLU A 493 20.13 3.06 17.44
C GLU A 493 20.94 1.81 17.81
N TYR A 494 22.11 1.65 17.20
CA TYR A 494 23.05 0.59 17.58
C TYR A 494 23.79 0.95 18.87
N ILE A 495 23.71 0.08 19.88
CA ILE A 495 24.28 0.30 21.22
C ILE A 495 25.54 -0.55 21.50
N GLY A 496 26.04 -1.24 20.47
CA GLY A 496 27.17 -2.16 20.59
C GLY A 496 26.75 -3.62 20.71
N GLY A 497 27.64 -4.55 20.35
CA GLY A 497 27.40 -5.99 20.43
C GLY A 497 27.47 -6.69 19.07
N ASN A 498 26.70 -7.76 18.91
CA ASN A 498 26.62 -8.47 17.64
C ASN A 498 25.49 -7.88 16.81
N ILE A 499 25.83 -7.30 15.66
CA ILE A 499 24.86 -6.69 14.74
C ILE A 499 23.82 -7.67 14.21
N THR A 500 23.96 -9.00 14.35
CA THR A 500 22.91 -9.94 13.94
C THR A 500 21.77 -10.06 14.96
N LEU A 501 21.97 -9.57 16.19
CA LEU A 501 21.02 -9.73 17.30
C LEU A 501 20.24 -8.43 17.57
N ALA A 502 18.94 -8.56 17.82
CA ALA A 502 18.07 -7.42 18.11
C ALA A 502 18.45 -6.68 19.41
N GLU A 503 19.07 -7.37 20.38
CA GLU A 503 19.51 -6.79 21.67
C GLU A 503 20.67 -5.80 21.56
N SER A 504 21.36 -5.78 20.41
CA SER A 504 22.41 -4.81 20.11
C SER A 504 21.85 -3.45 19.67
N PHE A 505 20.53 -3.29 19.66
CA PHE A 505 19.83 -2.09 19.21
C PHE A 505 18.77 -1.64 20.22
N ARG A 506 18.45 -0.36 20.23
CA ARG A 506 17.33 0.20 21.01
C ARG A 506 16.60 1.27 20.20
N CYS A 507 15.36 1.58 20.60
CA CYS A 507 14.66 2.74 20.09
C CYS A 507 15.08 4.00 20.85
N THR A 508 15.38 5.09 20.14
CA THR A 508 15.72 6.40 20.69
C THR A 508 14.92 7.54 20.09
#